data_AF-A0A6C0CTX5-F1
#
_entry.id   AF-A0A6C0CTX5-F1
#
_cell.length_a   1.000
_cell.length_b   1.000
_cell.length_c   1.000
_cell.angle_alpha   90.00
_cell.angle_beta   90.00
_cell.angle_gamma   90.00
#
_symmetry.space_group_name_H-M   'P 1'
#
loop_
_entity.id
_entity.type
_entity.pdbx_description
1 polymer ?
#
loop_
_entity_poly.entity_id
_entity_poly.type
_entity_poly.pdbx_seq_one_letter_code
_entity_poly.pdbx_strand_id
1 'polypeptide(L)'
;MKALYVAVGVIIGLIVNLIVLPYIFSEYYDMKKKHKDDKYKKTSPKESIYITKGVCNLVQGKEEIHTYDFNKNMYVDLKPSVNRIGGNQFTYSFWLRRNKLSGLDNKIMFFRGTDLKSETDMKRGNLYHKLKTQLADSLEPEDNGDRLNERFIKCPLVRFVNNGLRVEFNTIKNPHMSVDLDAEIFSILKSSKKNPKYNLITISFQDNFDFGGRERGIKVEAFIDDALVKTSSFENNSLRMNEGKIILFANNIEENDNIDADFAELMYHNYAMNIYDVESLYNKGFNDITCQLPDSWTDNKQRYTMAKVNLYNETQQLD
;
A
#
# COMPACT_ATOMS: atom_id res chain seq x y z
N MET A 1 -44.55 -8.76 58.37
CA MET A 1 -43.08 -8.67 58.51
C MET A 1 -42.31 -9.52 57.49
N LYS A 2 -42.54 -10.84 57.36
CA LYS A 2 -41.76 -11.70 56.44
C LYS A 2 -41.74 -11.22 54.97
N ALA A 3 -42.88 -10.77 54.43
CA ALA A 3 -42.97 -10.25 53.07
C ALA A 3 -42.14 -8.97 52.84
N LEU A 4 -41.99 -8.12 53.86
CA LEU A 4 -41.20 -6.89 53.77
C LEU A 4 -39.71 -7.21 53.66
N TYR A 5 -39.21 -8.17 54.45
CA TYR A 5 -37.82 -8.61 54.37
C TYR A 5 -37.48 -9.25 53.02
N VAL A 6 -38.42 -10.01 52.45
CA VAL A 6 -38.25 -10.57 51.10
C VAL A 6 -38.17 -9.47 50.05
N ALA A 7 -39.07 -8.47 50.11
CA ALA A 7 -39.06 -7.35 49.18
C ALA A 7 -37.76 -6.54 49.25
N VAL A 8 -37.29 -6.23 50.46
CA VAL A 8 -36.02 -5.52 50.68
C VAL A 8 -34.83 -6.35 50.16
N GLY A 9 -34.84 -7.67 50.39
CA GLY A 9 -33.79 -8.56 49.88
C GLY A 9 -33.69 -8.56 48.34
N VAL A 10 -34.84 -8.55 47.65
CA VAL A 10 -34.88 -8.48 46.18
C VAL A 10 -34.36 -7.12 45.68
N ILE A 11 -34.75 -6.02 46.33
CA ILE A 11 -34.30 -4.67 45.95
C ILE A 11 -32.78 -4.54 46.13
N ILE A 12 -32.24 -5.01 47.26
CA ILE A 12 -30.79 -5.01 47.51
C ILE A 12 -30.08 -5.88 46.48
N GLY A 13 -30.61 -7.06 46.17
CA GLY A 13 -30.05 -7.94 45.13
C GLY A 13 -30.00 -7.27 43.76
N LEU A 14 -31.04 -6.53 43.37
CA LEU A 14 -31.07 -5.78 42.12
C LEU A 14 -30.07 -4.63 42.10
N ILE A 15 -29.94 -3.87 43.20
CA ILE A 15 -28.96 -2.78 43.31
C ILE A 15 -27.54 -3.32 43.19
N VAL A 16 -27.24 -4.42 43.88
CA VAL A 16 -25.91 -5.05 43.80
C VAL A 16 -25.61 -5.49 42.37
N ASN A 17 -26.56 -6.11 41.68
CA ASN A 17 -26.34 -6.66 40.35
C ASN A 17 -26.28 -5.60 39.24
N LEU A 18 -27.10 -4.55 39.33
CA LEU A 18 -27.22 -3.52 38.29
C LEU A 18 -26.28 -2.34 38.48
N ILE A 19 -25.84 -2.06 39.71
CA ILE A 19 -25.05 -0.86 40.02
C ILE A 19 -23.68 -1.24 40.59
N VAL A 20 -23.64 -2.05 41.65
CA VAL A 20 -22.38 -2.33 42.37
C VAL A 20 -21.46 -3.23 41.55
N LEU A 21 -21.97 -4.31 40.96
CA LEU A 21 -21.16 -5.22 40.13
C LEU A 21 -20.58 -4.52 38.89
N PRO A 22 -21.33 -3.73 38.10
CA PRO A 22 -20.75 -2.99 36.97
C PRO A 22 -19.75 -1.92 37.38
N TYR A 23 -19.89 -1.33 38.57
CA TYR A 23 -18.95 -0.35 39.08
C TYR A 23 -17.62 -0.98 39.52
N ILE A 24 -17.68 -2.07 40.30
CA ILE A 24 -16.49 -2.80 40.79
C ILE A 24 -15.76 -3.49 39.63
N PHE A 25 -16.51 -4.06 38.68
CA PHE A 25 -15.97 -4.77 37.52
C PHE A 25 -16.09 -3.95 36.24
N SER A 26 -15.90 -2.64 36.33
CA SER A 26 -16.02 -1.71 35.20
C SER A 26 -15.15 -2.14 34.01
N GLU A 27 -13.91 -2.57 34.26
CA GLU A 27 -13.01 -3.10 33.22
C GLU A 27 -13.57 -4.34 32.50
N TYR A 28 -14.18 -5.28 33.23
CA TYR A 28 -14.78 -6.48 32.63
C TYR A 28 -16.03 -6.15 31.82
N TYR A 29 -16.87 -5.25 32.32
CA TYR A 29 -18.06 -4.81 31.59
C TYR A 29 -17.71 -3.97 30.35
N ASP A 30 -16.68 -3.12 30.43
CA ASP A 30 -16.15 -2.37 29.29
C ASP A 30 -15.51 -3.29 28.25
N MET A 31 -14.77 -4.32 28.68
CA MET A 31 -14.28 -5.37 27.79
C MET A 31 -15.41 -6.14 27.11
N LYS A 32 -16.47 -6.50 27.84
CA LYS A 32 -17.63 -7.22 27.30
C LYS A 32 -18.43 -6.35 26.34
N LYS A 33 -18.52 -5.04 26.59
CA LYS A 33 -19.13 -4.06 25.69
C LYS A 33 -18.30 -3.88 24.42
N LYS A 34 -16.97 -3.69 24.54
CA LYS A 34 -16.03 -3.68 23.40
C LYS A 34 -16.11 -4.97 22.57
N HIS A 35 -16.16 -6.14 23.21
CA HIS A 35 -16.31 -7.41 22.52
C HIS A 35 -17.66 -7.59 21.83
N LYS A 36 -18.75 -7.06 22.42
CA LYS A 36 -20.05 -7.04 21.77
C LYS A 36 -20.03 -6.11 20.56
N ASP A 37 -19.51 -4.90 20.71
CA ASP A 37 -19.42 -3.89 19.64
C ASP A 37 -18.53 -4.37 18.48
N ASP A 38 -17.43 -5.07 18.78
CA ASP A 38 -16.57 -5.72 17.78
C ASP A 38 -17.26 -6.89 17.07
N LYS A 39 -18.22 -7.56 17.71
CA LYS A 39 -18.97 -8.69 17.11
C LYS A 39 -20.10 -8.21 16.19
N TYR A 40 -20.57 -6.97 16.32
CA TYR A 40 -21.65 -6.41 15.49
C TYR A 40 -21.16 -5.60 14.27
N LYS A 41 -19.87 -5.25 14.20
CA LYS A 41 -19.28 -4.75 12.94
C LYS A 41 -18.87 -5.93 12.08
N LYS A 42 -19.70 -6.28 11.09
CA LYS A 42 -19.38 -7.24 10.03
C LYS A 42 -18.19 -6.70 9.21
N THR A 43 -16.97 -6.91 9.68
CA THR A 43 -15.76 -6.50 8.98
C THR A 43 -15.45 -7.51 7.89
N SER A 44 -15.10 -7.02 6.70
CA SER A 44 -14.46 -7.86 5.69
C SER A 44 -13.23 -8.54 6.30
N PRO A 45 -12.98 -9.83 6.02
CA PRO A 45 -11.77 -10.48 6.48
C PRO A 45 -10.53 -9.82 5.84
N LYS A 46 -9.38 -10.00 6.49
CA LYS A 46 -8.09 -9.66 5.87
C LYS A 46 -7.90 -10.56 4.64
N GLU A 47 -7.73 -9.95 3.48
CA GLU A 47 -7.59 -10.63 2.19
C GLU A 47 -6.43 -10.05 1.40
N SER A 48 -5.74 -10.93 0.69
CA SER A 48 -4.61 -10.64 -0.19
C SER A 48 -4.96 -11.11 -1.59
N ILE A 49 -4.90 -10.21 -2.57
CA ILE A 49 -5.37 -10.43 -3.93
C ILE A 49 -4.20 -10.22 -4.89
N TYR A 50 -3.98 -11.18 -5.77
CA TYR A 50 -3.03 -11.04 -6.86
C TYR A 50 -3.59 -10.08 -7.92
N ILE A 51 -2.79 -9.08 -8.28
CA ILE A 51 -3.03 -8.22 -9.45
C ILE A 51 -2.32 -8.85 -10.65
N THR A 52 -1.08 -9.29 -10.46
CA THR A 52 -0.34 -10.13 -11.41
C THR A 52 0.22 -11.36 -10.70
N LYS A 53 0.46 -12.44 -11.46
CA LYS A 53 1.20 -13.61 -11.00
C LYS A 53 2.46 -13.80 -11.86
N GLY A 54 3.48 -14.42 -11.29
CA GLY A 54 4.73 -14.67 -12.02
C GLY A 54 5.57 -13.41 -12.23
N VAL A 55 6.61 -13.55 -13.04
CA VAL A 55 7.59 -12.51 -13.39
C VAL A 55 7.14 -11.76 -14.63
N CYS A 56 6.93 -10.46 -14.48
CA CYS A 56 6.51 -9.52 -15.51
C CYS A 56 7.65 -8.56 -15.87
N ASN A 57 7.96 -8.47 -17.16
CA ASN A 57 9.01 -7.59 -17.66
C ASN A 57 8.52 -6.14 -17.67
N LEU A 58 9.34 -5.21 -17.17
CA LEU A 58 9.03 -3.78 -17.15
C LEU A 58 8.91 -3.12 -18.53
N VAL A 59 9.37 -3.79 -19.60
CA VAL A 59 9.35 -3.34 -21.01
C VAL A 59 8.04 -3.71 -21.73
N GLN A 60 7.08 -4.34 -21.04
CA GLN A 60 5.78 -4.65 -21.62
C GLN A 60 4.97 -3.38 -21.94
N GLY A 61 4.06 -3.48 -22.91
CA GLY A 61 3.14 -2.39 -23.25
C GLY A 61 2.19 -2.05 -22.10
N LYS A 62 1.55 -0.89 -22.15
CA LYS A 62 0.57 -0.46 -21.16
C LYS A 62 -0.55 -1.51 -21.03
N GLU A 63 -0.80 -1.97 -19.81
CA GLU A 63 -1.91 -2.88 -19.50
C GLU A 63 -2.91 -2.24 -18.54
N GLU A 64 -4.20 -2.52 -18.74
CA GLU A 64 -5.29 -1.96 -17.93
C GLU A 64 -6.09 -3.05 -17.21
N ILE A 65 -6.01 -3.06 -15.88
CA ILE A 65 -6.72 -3.99 -15.01
C ILE A 65 -7.93 -3.28 -14.41
N HIS A 66 -9.11 -3.83 -14.67
CA HIS A 66 -10.37 -3.28 -14.18
C HIS A 66 -10.62 -3.67 -12.72
N THR A 67 -11.03 -2.71 -11.88
CA THR A 67 -11.22 -2.94 -10.43
C THR A 67 -12.63 -2.65 -9.94
N TYR A 68 -13.52 -2.19 -10.82
CA TYR A 68 -14.88 -1.74 -10.49
C TYR A 68 -15.96 -2.30 -11.44
N ASP A 69 -15.58 -2.83 -12.60
CA ASP A 69 -16.52 -3.37 -13.60
C ASP A 69 -16.25 -4.85 -13.82
N PHE A 70 -17.07 -5.70 -13.19
CA PHE A 70 -16.93 -7.16 -13.22
C PHE A 70 -17.19 -7.79 -14.59
N ASN A 71 -17.77 -7.02 -15.53
CA ASN A 71 -18.04 -7.52 -16.88
C ASN A 71 -16.87 -7.29 -17.85
N LYS A 72 -15.79 -6.63 -17.40
CA LYS A 72 -14.62 -6.34 -18.22
C LYS A 72 -13.59 -7.45 -18.12
N ASN A 73 -12.89 -7.68 -19.23
CA ASN A 73 -11.69 -8.50 -19.23
C ASN A 73 -10.66 -7.91 -18.25
N MET A 74 -9.80 -8.76 -17.72
CA MET A 74 -8.80 -8.38 -16.70
C MET A 74 -9.43 -7.71 -15.46
N TYR A 75 -10.64 -8.14 -15.07
CA TYR A 75 -11.26 -7.67 -13.83
C TYR A 75 -10.63 -8.33 -12.59
N VAL A 76 -10.35 -7.53 -11.57
CA VAL A 76 -9.90 -7.95 -10.25
C VAL A 76 -10.74 -7.25 -9.18
N ASP A 77 -11.43 -8.03 -8.36
CA ASP A 77 -12.20 -7.52 -7.22
C ASP A 77 -11.26 -7.16 -6.06
N LEU A 78 -10.88 -5.88 -5.96
CA LEU A 78 -10.08 -5.37 -4.85
C LEU A 78 -10.97 -5.15 -3.63
N LYS A 79 -10.84 -6.04 -2.63
CA LYS A 79 -11.64 -5.94 -1.41
C LYS A 79 -11.49 -4.58 -0.72
N PRO A 80 -12.59 -4.07 -0.13
CA PRO A 80 -12.55 -2.83 0.64
C PRO A 80 -11.63 -3.00 1.85
N SER A 81 -11.04 -1.88 2.25
CA SER A 81 -10.12 -1.80 3.38
C SER A 81 -10.75 -2.27 4.69
N VAL A 82 -9.95 -2.93 5.52
CA VAL A 82 -10.29 -3.37 6.87
C VAL A 82 -9.64 -2.43 7.89
N ASN A 83 -10.44 -1.54 8.48
CA ASN A 83 -10.00 -0.70 9.59
C ASN A 83 -11.12 -0.50 10.62
N ARG A 84 -10.84 -0.83 11.89
CA ARG A 84 -11.82 -0.72 12.99
C ARG A 84 -11.99 0.72 13.50
N ILE A 85 -10.99 1.55 13.31
CA ILE A 85 -10.89 2.93 13.84
C ILE A 85 -11.46 3.94 12.82
N GLY A 86 -11.71 3.51 11.58
CA GLY A 86 -12.18 4.33 10.46
C GLY A 86 -11.01 4.86 9.62
N GLY A 87 -11.24 5.21 8.35
CA GLY A 87 -10.18 5.51 7.38
C GLY A 87 -9.69 4.27 6.63
N ASN A 88 -8.88 4.46 5.58
CA ASN A 88 -8.39 3.38 4.72
C ASN A 88 -7.03 2.84 5.17
N GLN A 89 -6.94 1.52 5.25
CA GLN A 89 -5.73 0.73 5.46
C GLN A 89 -5.57 -0.31 4.37
N PHE A 90 -4.46 -0.28 3.66
CA PHE A 90 -4.18 -1.24 2.58
C PHE A 90 -2.68 -1.31 2.33
N THR A 91 -2.24 -2.36 1.65
CA THR A 91 -0.83 -2.58 1.31
C THR A 91 -0.72 -3.01 -0.14
N TYR A 92 0.34 -2.58 -0.81
CA TYR A 92 0.79 -3.17 -2.07
C TYR A 92 2.13 -3.86 -1.84
N SER A 93 2.29 -5.06 -2.39
CA SER A 93 3.56 -5.78 -2.35
C SER A 93 3.93 -6.34 -3.72
N PHE A 94 5.21 -6.39 -4.02
CA PHE A 94 5.74 -6.99 -5.24
C PHE A 94 7.23 -7.29 -5.06
N TRP A 95 7.71 -8.31 -5.75
CA TRP A 95 9.14 -8.62 -5.81
C TRP A 95 9.78 -7.82 -6.93
N LEU A 96 10.94 -7.23 -6.68
CA LEU A 96 11.65 -6.42 -7.66
C LEU A 96 13.07 -6.95 -7.86
N ARG A 97 13.42 -7.28 -9.10
CA ARG A 97 14.79 -7.53 -9.52
C ARG A 97 15.23 -6.40 -10.44
N ARG A 98 16.40 -5.84 -10.15
CA ARG A 98 16.96 -4.71 -10.88
C ARG A 98 18.47 -4.82 -10.99
N ASN A 99 19.00 -4.75 -12.21
CA ASN A 99 20.44 -4.79 -12.46
C ASN A 99 20.98 -3.42 -12.88
N LYS A 100 20.41 -2.83 -13.94
CA LYS A 100 20.72 -1.46 -14.39
C LYS A 100 19.44 -0.63 -14.46
N LEU A 101 19.47 0.54 -13.83
CA LEU A 101 18.36 1.51 -13.80
C LEU A 101 18.46 2.56 -14.91
N SER A 102 19.53 2.52 -15.72
CA SER A 102 19.63 3.36 -16.92
C SER A 102 18.45 3.08 -17.85
N GLY A 103 17.59 4.08 -18.08
CA GLY A 103 16.37 3.97 -18.88
C GLY A 103 15.07 3.80 -18.07
N LEU A 104 15.14 3.54 -16.76
CA LEU A 104 13.95 3.45 -15.90
C LEU A 104 13.54 4.77 -15.27
N ASP A 105 14.38 5.82 -15.30
CA ASP A 105 14.05 7.08 -14.65
C ASP A 105 12.74 7.68 -15.16
N ASN A 106 11.86 8.05 -14.23
CA ASN A 106 10.49 8.53 -14.46
C ASN A 106 9.53 7.54 -15.14
N LYS A 107 9.90 6.25 -15.28
CA LYS A 107 8.96 5.22 -15.74
C LYS A 107 8.03 4.82 -14.60
N ILE A 108 6.74 4.75 -14.89
CA ILE A 108 5.71 4.32 -13.95
C ILE A 108 5.56 2.80 -14.04
N MET A 109 5.80 2.12 -12.92
CA MET A 109 5.61 0.66 -12.83
C MET A 109 4.11 0.34 -12.81
N PHE A 110 3.38 0.96 -11.88
CA PHE A 110 1.93 0.88 -11.85
C PHE A 110 1.32 2.09 -11.13
N PHE A 111 0.05 2.33 -11.39
CA PHE A 111 -0.77 3.19 -10.53
C PHE A 111 -2.21 2.71 -10.48
N ARG A 112 -2.90 3.00 -9.38
CA ARG A 112 -4.36 2.88 -9.28
C ARG A 112 -4.97 4.27 -9.36
N GLY A 113 -5.73 4.52 -10.41
CA GLY A 113 -6.16 5.88 -10.72
C GLY A 113 -7.25 5.97 -11.78
N THR A 114 -7.70 7.19 -12.03
CA THR A 114 -8.39 7.52 -13.28
C THR A 114 -7.35 7.76 -14.36
N ASP A 115 -7.45 7.05 -15.48
CA ASP A 115 -6.50 7.17 -16.59
C ASP A 115 -6.48 8.58 -17.18
N LEU A 116 -5.28 9.09 -17.44
CA LEU A 116 -5.09 10.34 -18.18
C LEU A 116 -5.19 10.01 -19.67
N LYS A 117 -6.17 10.61 -20.35
CA LYS A 117 -6.51 10.30 -21.75
C LYS A 117 -5.40 10.64 -22.77
N SER A 118 -4.25 11.17 -22.35
CA SER A 118 -3.17 11.57 -23.26
C SER A 118 -1.77 11.44 -22.65
N GLU A 119 -0.82 10.95 -23.46
CA GLU A 119 0.61 10.93 -23.17
C GLU A 119 1.18 12.34 -22.89
N THR A 120 0.58 13.39 -23.48
CA THR A 120 0.91 14.79 -23.18
C THR A 120 0.44 15.24 -21.79
N ASP A 121 -0.63 14.65 -21.24
CA ASP A 121 -1.09 14.96 -19.88
C ASP A 121 -0.22 14.26 -18.83
N MET A 122 0.30 13.07 -19.16
CA MET A 122 1.28 12.36 -18.33
C MET A 122 2.63 13.09 -18.32
N LYS A 123 3.08 13.62 -19.47
CA LYS A 123 4.27 14.51 -19.57
C LYS A 123 4.03 15.87 -18.91
N ARG A 124 2.83 16.45 -18.97
CA ARG A 124 2.48 17.71 -18.31
C ARG A 124 2.43 17.60 -16.79
N GLY A 125 1.91 16.49 -16.24
CA GLY A 125 2.00 16.22 -14.80
C GLY A 125 3.46 16.19 -14.30
N ASN A 126 4.37 15.61 -15.08
CA ASN A 126 5.81 15.62 -14.80
C ASN A 126 6.49 16.99 -15.04
N LEU A 127 6.09 17.74 -16.07
CA LEU A 127 6.65 19.05 -16.41
C LEU A 127 6.25 20.13 -15.37
N TYR A 128 5.01 20.10 -14.88
CA TYR A 128 4.53 21.02 -13.85
C TYR A 128 5.20 20.75 -12.50
N HIS A 129 5.52 19.49 -12.17
CA HIS A 129 6.32 19.17 -10.99
C HIS A 129 7.73 19.78 -11.08
N LYS A 130 8.36 19.72 -12.26
CA LYS A 130 9.69 20.30 -12.51
C LYS A 130 9.67 21.83 -12.45
N LEU A 131 8.62 22.46 -12.97
CA LEU A 131 8.42 23.91 -12.88
C LEU A 131 8.10 24.38 -11.46
N LYS A 132 7.23 23.69 -10.71
CA LYS A 132 6.86 24.09 -9.34
C LYS A 132 8.01 23.94 -8.34
N THR A 133 8.91 22.96 -8.54
CA THR A 133 10.15 22.86 -7.74
C THR A 133 11.20 23.91 -8.11
N GLN A 134 11.14 24.49 -9.32
CA GLN A 134 12.05 25.55 -9.77
C GLN A 134 11.50 26.97 -9.58
N LEU A 135 10.18 27.15 -9.51
CA LEU A 135 9.48 28.44 -9.41
C LEU A 135 8.87 28.72 -8.01
N ALA A 136 9.19 27.90 -7.00
CA ALA A 136 8.68 28.09 -5.64
C ALA A 136 9.06 29.44 -4.97
N ASP A 137 9.94 30.23 -5.58
CA ASP A 137 10.32 31.57 -5.09
C ASP A 137 9.75 32.75 -5.89
N SER A 138 9.02 32.53 -7.00
CA SER A 138 8.43 33.67 -7.72
C SER A 138 7.36 33.26 -8.73
N LEU A 139 6.18 33.87 -8.58
CA LEU A 139 5.05 33.98 -9.52
C LEU A 139 3.84 33.08 -9.23
N GLU A 140 2.68 33.74 -9.11
CA GLU A 140 1.35 33.14 -9.00
C GLU A 140 0.99 32.36 -10.28
N PRO A 141 0.35 31.19 -10.17
CA PRO A 141 0.09 30.34 -11.34
C PRO A 141 -1.18 30.76 -12.10
N GLU A 142 -1.09 30.79 -13.44
CA GLU A 142 -2.24 30.93 -14.33
C GLU A 142 -3.20 29.72 -14.26
N ASP A 143 -4.50 30.05 -14.23
CA ASP A 143 -5.72 29.28 -13.90
C ASP A 143 -6.01 27.98 -14.71
N ASN A 144 -5.18 27.58 -15.67
CA ASN A 144 -5.44 26.39 -16.51
C ASN A 144 -4.71 25.11 -16.06
N GLY A 145 -3.65 25.22 -15.26
CA GLY A 145 -2.90 24.05 -14.75
C GLY A 145 -3.57 23.35 -13.56
N ASP A 146 -4.24 24.11 -12.71
CA ASP A 146 -4.88 23.57 -11.49
C ASP A 146 -6.07 22.66 -11.80
N ARG A 147 -6.84 22.96 -12.85
CA ARG A 147 -8.00 22.14 -13.28
C ARG A 147 -7.65 20.74 -13.80
N LEU A 148 -6.43 20.55 -14.32
CA LEU A 148 -5.96 19.23 -14.79
C LEU A 148 -5.44 18.38 -13.63
N ASN A 149 -4.79 18.99 -12.63
CA ASN A 149 -4.32 18.31 -11.43
C ASN A 149 -5.45 17.86 -10.50
N GLU A 150 -6.59 18.57 -10.49
CA GLU A 150 -7.79 18.16 -9.73
C GLU A 150 -8.43 16.85 -10.22
N ARG A 151 -8.15 16.45 -11.47
CA ARG A 151 -8.75 15.25 -12.10
C ARG A 151 -7.90 13.98 -11.96
N PHE A 152 -6.59 14.09 -11.75
CA PHE A 152 -5.74 12.91 -11.61
C PHE A 152 -5.67 12.46 -10.15
N ILE A 153 -6.45 11.44 -9.84
CA ILE A 153 -6.43 10.79 -8.52
C ILE A 153 -5.59 9.51 -8.65
N LYS A 154 -4.49 9.43 -7.91
CA LYS A 154 -3.57 8.29 -7.76
C LYS A 154 -3.54 7.85 -6.30
N CYS A 155 -3.69 6.55 -6.07
CA CYS A 155 -3.58 5.96 -4.73
C CYS A 155 -3.33 4.45 -4.82
N PRO A 156 -2.08 3.97 -4.95
CA PRO A 156 -0.84 4.73 -5.17
C PRO A 156 -0.47 4.85 -6.66
N LEU A 157 0.56 5.65 -6.95
CA LEU A 157 1.37 5.59 -8.15
C LEU A 157 2.80 5.22 -7.73
N VAL A 158 3.37 4.18 -8.33
CA VAL A 158 4.74 3.74 -8.07
C VAL A 158 5.57 3.94 -9.32
N ARG A 159 6.64 4.75 -9.21
CA ARG A 159 7.54 5.06 -10.33
C ARG A 159 9.00 5.03 -9.90
N PHE A 160 9.88 4.82 -10.85
CA PHE A 160 11.32 4.90 -10.63
C PHE A 160 11.78 6.36 -10.69
N VAL A 161 12.64 6.78 -9.75
CA VAL A 161 13.21 8.13 -9.68
C VAL A 161 14.62 8.05 -9.13
N ASN A 162 15.61 8.62 -9.83
CA ASN A 162 16.99 8.74 -9.33
C ASN A 162 17.56 7.42 -8.78
N ASN A 163 17.38 6.30 -9.48
CA ASN A 163 17.77 4.95 -9.03
C ASN A 163 17.05 4.42 -7.76
N GLY A 164 15.99 5.07 -7.31
CA GLY A 164 15.09 4.62 -6.26
C GLY A 164 13.66 4.40 -6.74
N LEU A 165 12.74 4.30 -5.80
CA LEU A 165 11.30 4.27 -6.06
C LEU A 165 10.63 5.46 -5.38
N ARG A 166 9.71 6.10 -6.09
CA ARG A 166 8.81 7.10 -5.54
C ARG A 166 7.40 6.56 -5.54
N VAL A 167 6.77 6.64 -4.38
CA VAL A 167 5.36 6.31 -4.19
C VAL A 167 4.59 7.61 -4.05
N GLU A 168 3.71 7.92 -4.98
CA GLU A 168 2.89 9.12 -4.98
C GLU A 168 1.43 8.78 -4.69
N PHE A 169 0.74 9.65 -3.97
CA PHE A 169 -0.67 9.49 -3.64
C PHE A 169 -1.35 10.83 -3.40
N ASN A 170 -2.67 10.87 -3.56
CA ASN A 170 -3.48 12.04 -3.25
C ASN A 170 -4.04 11.96 -1.82
N THR A 171 -4.13 13.11 -1.18
CA THR A 171 -4.93 13.32 0.01
C THR A 171 -6.11 14.22 -0.32
N ILE A 172 -7.05 14.36 0.61
CA ILE A 172 -8.17 15.30 0.46
C ILE A 172 -7.66 16.75 0.31
N LYS A 173 -6.55 17.10 0.96
CA LYS A 173 -6.00 18.46 0.98
C LYS A 173 -4.89 18.70 -0.03
N ASN A 174 -4.10 17.68 -0.36
CA ASN A 174 -2.95 17.79 -1.23
C ASN A 174 -2.92 16.66 -2.27
N PRO A 175 -3.00 16.96 -3.58
CA PRO A 175 -2.99 15.95 -4.62
C PRO A 175 -1.60 15.34 -4.92
N HIS A 176 -0.53 15.81 -4.26
CA HIS A 176 0.84 15.49 -4.63
C HIS A 176 1.70 15.10 -3.42
N MET A 177 1.23 14.15 -2.62
CA MET A 177 2.05 13.56 -1.56
C MET A 177 2.95 12.48 -2.14
N SER A 178 4.16 12.34 -1.59
CA SER A 178 5.09 11.31 -2.00
C SER A 178 5.92 10.76 -0.85
N VAL A 179 6.31 9.49 -0.99
CA VAL A 179 7.33 8.84 -0.17
C VAL A 179 8.42 8.35 -1.11
N ASP A 180 9.65 8.80 -0.84
CA ASP A 180 10.83 8.42 -1.60
C ASP A 180 11.59 7.31 -0.87
N LEU A 181 11.84 6.24 -1.61
CA LEU A 181 12.74 5.16 -1.25
C LEU A 181 14.04 5.41 -1.99
N ASP A 182 14.97 6.04 -1.27
CA ASP A 182 16.15 6.67 -1.83
C ASP A 182 17.13 5.67 -2.46
N ALA A 183 17.99 6.20 -3.34
CA ALA A 183 19.00 5.43 -4.06
C ALA A 183 19.96 4.67 -3.14
N GLU A 184 20.22 5.18 -1.94
CA GLU A 184 21.12 4.56 -0.96
C GLU A 184 20.57 3.23 -0.46
N ILE A 185 19.31 3.20 -0.01
CA ILE A 185 18.58 1.98 0.41
C ILE A 185 18.66 0.94 -0.70
N PHE A 186 18.47 1.42 -1.93
CA PHE A 186 18.42 0.60 -3.12
C PHE A 186 19.80 0.17 -3.62
N SER A 187 20.87 0.90 -3.28
CA SER A 187 22.24 0.63 -3.72
C SER A 187 22.81 -0.69 -3.19
N ILE A 188 22.25 -1.16 -2.06
CA ILE A 188 22.57 -2.42 -1.39
C ILE A 188 21.88 -3.60 -2.10
N LEU A 189 20.76 -3.34 -2.78
CA LEU A 189 19.88 -4.33 -3.41
C LEU A 189 20.29 -4.66 -4.86
N LYS A 190 21.60 -4.63 -5.16
CA LYS A 190 22.10 -4.86 -6.53
C LYS A 190 21.87 -6.32 -6.94
N SER A 191 21.16 -6.49 -8.05
CA SER A 191 21.01 -7.77 -8.75
C SER A 191 21.94 -7.81 -9.97
N SER A 192 22.25 -9.00 -10.47
CA SER A 192 23.04 -9.19 -11.69
C SER A 192 22.41 -10.26 -12.58
N LYS A 193 22.72 -10.25 -13.89
CA LYS A 193 22.25 -11.32 -14.80
C LYS A 193 22.70 -12.72 -14.39
N LYS A 194 23.89 -12.84 -13.78
CA LYS A 194 24.46 -14.14 -13.36
C LYS A 194 23.84 -14.63 -12.05
N ASN A 195 23.52 -13.71 -11.15
CA ASN A 195 22.90 -13.97 -9.86
C ASN A 195 21.70 -13.03 -9.70
N PRO A 196 20.54 -13.37 -10.29
CA PRO A 196 19.35 -12.56 -10.17
C PRO A 196 18.84 -12.61 -8.72
N LYS A 197 18.87 -11.45 -8.05
CA LYS A 197 18.26 -11.22 -6.73
C LYS A 197 16.96 -10.45 -6.89
N TYR A 198 15.90 -10.99 -6.30
CA TYR A 198 14.62 -10.31 -6.12
C TYR A 198 14.52 -9.87 -4.67
N ASN A 199 14.04 -8.64 -4.47
CA ASN A 199 13.80 -8.08 -3.15
C ASN A 199 12.31 -7.78 -3.02
N LEU A 200 11.70 -8.13 -1.89
CA LEU A 200 10.28 -7.87 -1.66
C LEU A 200 10.10 -6.39 -1.31
N ILE A 201 9.37 -5.65 -2.14
CA ILE A 201 8.97 -4.28 -1.82
C ILE A 201 7.55 -4.32 -1.28
N THR A 202 7.35 -3.80 -0.07
CA THR A 202 6.01 -3.70 0.53
C THR A 202 5.73 -2.27 0.96
N ILE A 203 4.61 -1.70 0.53
CA ILE A 203 4.19 -0.32 0.83
C ILE A 203 2.83 -0.37 1.52
N SER A 204 2.82 -0.07 2.81
CA SER A 204 1.65 -0.12 3.69
C SER A 204 1.13 1.29 3.97
N PHE A 205 -0.16 1.50 3.75
CA PHE A 205 -0.86 2.77 3.99
C PHE A 205 -1.81 2.62 5.17
N GLN A 206 -1.76 3.58 6.09
CA GLN A 206 -2.67 3.70 7.22
C GLN A 206 -3.21 5.12 7.31
N ASP A 207 -4.47 5.30 6.94
CA ASP A 207 -5.22 6.53 7.20
C ASP A 207 -5.76 6.54 8.63
N ASN A 208 -6.08 7.72 9.14
CA ASN A 208 -6.60 7.95 10.49
C ASN A 208 -5.68 7.36 11.58
N PHE A 209 -4.37 7.48 11.38
CA PHE A 209 -3.36 7.09 12.36
C PHE A 209 -3.30 8.15 13.48
N ASP A 210 -3.21 7.70 14.73
CA ASP A 210 -3.13 8.56 15.92
C ASP A 210 -1.68 8.86 16.27
N PHE A 211 -1.35 10.16 16.36
CA PHE A 211 -0.02 10.68 16.67
C PHE A 211 0.09 11.19 18.12
N GLY A 212 -0.60 10.56 19.06
CA GLY A 212 -0.47 10.89 20.49
C GLY A 212 -1.55 11.86 20.99
N GLY A 213 -2.77 11.73 20.49
CA GLY A 213 -3.96 12.33 21.10
C GLY A 213 -4.46 13.63 20.46
N ARG A 214 -3.83 14.12 19.39
CA ARG A 214 -4.39 15.19 18.54
C ARG A 214 -4.10 14.92 17.06
N GLU A 215 -5.17 15.07 16.29
CA GLU A 215 -5.26 15.03 14.82
C GLU A 215 -4.97 13.68 14.14
N ARG A 216 -5.84 13.36 13.17
CA ARG A 216 -5.84 12.12 12.39
C ARG A 216 -4.99 12.37 11.15
N GLY A 217 -4.01 11.51 10.90
CA GLY A 217 -3.15 11.64 9.72
C GLY A 217 -2.94 10.33 8.97
N ILE A 218 -2.07 10.39 7.97
CA ILE A 218 -1.71 9.24 7.15
C ILE A 218 -0.31 8.80 7.56
N LYS A 219 -0.13 7.51 7.82
CA LYS A 219 1.16 6.86 7.97
C LYS A 219 1.40 5.95 6.78
N VAL A 220 2.57 6.07 6.15
CA VAL A 220 3.03 5.21 5.08
C VAL A 220 4.31 4.53 5.54
N GLU A 221 4.32 3.20 5.54
CA GLU A 221 5.45 2.37 5.94
C GLU A 221 5.91 1.58 4.71
N ALA A 222 7.20 1.67 4.41
CA ALA A 222 7.82 0.93 3.32
C ALA A 222 8.84 -0.06 3.87
N PHE A 223 8.73 -1.29 3.39
CA PHE A 223 9.59 -2.40 3.73
C PHE A 223 10.33 -2.88 2.50
N ILE A 224 11.55 -3.34 2.73
CA ILE A 224 12.33 -4.09 1.75
C ILE A 224 12.72 -5.39 2.41
N ASP A 225 12.40 -6.48 1.73
CA ASP A 225 12.46 -7.83 2.29
C ASP A 225 11.61 -7.92 3.56
N ASP A 226 12.23 -8.16 4.72
CA ASP A 226 11.58 -8.19 6.03
C ASP A 226 11.87 -6.94 6.88
N ALA A 227 12.63 -5.98 6.35
CA ALA A 227 13.09 -4.80 7.08
C ALA A 227 12.23 -3.56 6.79
N LEU A 228 11.84 -2.84 7.85
CA LEU A 228 11.25 -1.52 7.74
C LEU A 228 12.33 -0.50 7.36
N VAL A 229 12.25 0.06 6.15
CA VAL A 229 13.27 0.99 5.64
C VAL A 229 12.85 2.45 5.72
N LYS A 230 11.53 2.72 5.70
CA LYS A 230 11.01 4.10 5.74
C LYS A 230 9.65 4.14 6.40
N THR A 231 9.49 5.11 7.30
CA THR A 231 8.17 5.53 7.80
C THR A 231 8.00 7.00 7.47
N SER A 232 6.89 7.35 6.84
CA SER A 232 6.50 8.73 6.56
C SER A 232 5.14 9.00 7.17
N SER A 233 5.00 10.16 7.79
CA SER A 233 3.77 10.57 8.48
C SER A 233 3.32 11.92 7.98
N PHE A 234 2.02 12.02 7.72
CA PHE A 234 1.38 13.20 7.15
C PHE A 234 0.19 13.57 8.02
N GLU A 235 0.45 14.44 8.98
CA GLU A 235 -0.56 14.95 9.91
C GLU A 235 -1.63 15.75 9.16
N ASN A 236 -2.84 15.81 9.72
CA ASN A 236 -3.95 16.59 9.17
C ASN A 236 -4.34 16.25 7.72
N ASN A 237 -4.02 15.05 7.27
CA ASN A 237 -4.34 14.56 5.94
C ASN A 237 -5.21 13.30 6.05
N SER A 238 -5.99 13.05 5.01
CA SER A 238 -6.72 11.80 4.84
C SER A 238 -6.58 11.33 3.40
N LEU A 239 -6.47 10.02 3.20
CA LEU A 239 -6.21 9.45 1.88
C LEU A 239 -7.40 9.72 0.96
N ARG A 240 -7.13 10.22 -0.25
CA ARG A 240 -8.12 10.30 -1.30
C ARG A 240 -8.09 8.99 -2.08
N MET A 241 -8.96 8.06 -1.71
CA MET A 241 -9.09 6.79 -2.39
C MET A 241 -9.64 6.97 -3.81
N ASN A 242 -9.26 6.05 -4.69
CA ASN A 242 -9.79 5.94 -6.03
C ASN A 242 -10.17 4.49 -6.33
N GLU A 243 -11.35 4.31 -6.94
CA GLU A 243 -11.85 3.00 -7.37
C GLU A 243 -11.57 2.69 -8.84
N GLY A 244 -10.95 3.62 -9.57
CA GLY A 244 -10.52 3.44 -10.95
C GLY A 244 -9.48 2.35 -11.14
N LYS A 245 -9.18 2.08 -12.42
CA LYS A 245 -8.35 0.97 -12.89
C LYS A 245 -6.95 0.97 -12.28
N ILE A 246 -6.34 -0.22 -12.26
CA ILE A 246 -4.89 -0.35 -12.14
C ILE A 246 -4.30 -0.30 -13.54
N ILE A 247 -3.36 0.60 -13.75
CA ILE A 247 -2.60 0.72 -15.00
C ILE A 247 -1.18 0.24 -14.72
N LEU A 248 -0.72 -0.75 -15.49
CA LEU A 248 0.66 -1.21 -15.49
C LEU A 248 1.41 -0.56 -16.67
N PHE A 249 2.70 -0.30 -16.50
CA PHE A 249 3.60 0.16 -17.57
C PHE A 249 3.07 1.39 -18.32
N ALA A 250 2.61 2.41 -17.58
CA ALA A 250 1.89 3.52 -18.18
C ALA A 250 2.71 4.33 -19.21
N ASN A 251 4.04 4.25 -19.14
CA ASN A 251 4.94 4.91 -20.09
C ASN A 251 5.32 3.94 -21.20
N ASN A 252 5.20 4.40 -22.46
CA ASN A 252 5.85 3.71 -23.57
C ASN A 252 7.37 3.70 -23.33
N ILE A 253 7.95 2.51 -23.33
CA ILE A 253 9.39 2.32 -23.33
C ILE A 253 9.81 2.22 -24.79
N GLU A 254 10.73 3.07 -25.20
CA GLU A 254 11.29 3.01 -26.55
C GLU A 254 12.14 1.74 -26.66
N GLU A 255 12.06 1.02 -27.79
CA GLU A 255 12.73 -0.28 -28.01
C GLU A 255 14.26 -0.25 -27.78
N ASN A 256 14.87 0.94 -27.73
CA ASN A 256 16.31 1.13 -27.52
C ASN A 256 16.74 1.19 -26.04
N ASP A 257 15.81 1.22 -25.09
CA ASP A 257 16.13 1.20 -23.67
C ASP A 257 16.56 -0.22 -23.25
N ASN A 258 17.86 -0.43 -22.98
CA ASN A 258 18.39 -1.70 -22.46
C ASN A 258 18.05 -1.86 -20.97
N ILE A 259 16.76 -2.06 -20.67
CA ILE A 259 16.22 -2.24 -19.33
C ILE A 259 16.36 -3.72 -18.93
N ASP A 260 17.11 -3.94 -17.85
CA ASP A 260 17.26 -5.26 -17.21
C ASP A 260 16.67 -5.21 -15.81
N ALA A 261 15.34 -5.19 -15.78
CA ALA A 261 14.54 -5.17 -14.58
C ALA A 261 13.16 -5.78 -14.85
N ASP A 262 12.66 -6.50 -13.85
CA ASP A 262 11.35 -7.12 -13.84
C ASP A 262 10.81 -7.10 -12.41
N PHE A 263 9.50 -7.31 -12.30
CA PHE A 263 8.88 -7.51 -11.01
C PHE A 263 8.08 -8.81 -11.02
N ALA A 264 7.82 -9.35 -9.85
CA ALA A 264 7.01 -10.55 -9.71
C ALA A 264 5.91 -10.39 -8.67
N GLU A 265 4.78 -11.06 -8.92
CA GLU A 265 3.62 -11.15 -8.01
C GLU A 265 3.21 -9.80 -7.41
N LEU A 266 2.67 -8.89 -8.22
CA LEU A 266 2.06 -7.67 -7.68
C LEU A 266 0.77 -8.03 -6.95
N MET A 267 0.70 -7.71 -5.66
CA MET A 267 -0.42 -8.01 -4.78
C MET A 267 -0.99 -6.75 -4.13
N TYR A 268 -2.30 -6.78 -3.89
CA TYR A 268 -3.02 -5.85 -3.03
C TYR A 268 -3.52 -6.56 -1.79
N HIS A 269 -3.33 -5.93 -0.63
CA HIS A 269 -3.85 -6.39 0.65
C HIS A 269 -4.83 -5.34 1.17
N ASN A 270 -6.03 -5.76 1.56
CA ASN A 270 -7.05 -4.85 2.07
C ASN A 270 -6.82 -4.41 3.54
N TYR A 271 -5.60 -4.57 4.03
CA TYR A 271 -5.18 -4.19 5.37
C TYR A 271 -3.76 -3.62 5.33
N ALA A 272 -3.41 -2.84 6.36
CA ALA A 272 -2.04 -2.42 6.58
C ALA A 272 -1.23 -3.59 7.14
N MET A 273 -0.26 -4.09 6.38
CA MET A 273 0.63 -5.14 6.84
C MET A 273 1.55 -4.60 7.93
N ASN A 274 1.74 -5.38 8.99
CA ASN A 274 2.77 -5.15 10.00
C ASN A 274 4.05 -5.96 9.68
N ILE A 275 5.09 -5.80 10.49
CA ILE A 275 6.37 -6.49 10.28
C ILE A 275 6.25 -8.02 10.21
N TYR A 276 5.37 -8.64 11.01
CA TYR A 276 5.17 -10.09 10.99
C TYR A 276 4.44 -10.56 9.73
N ASP A 277 3.47 -9.78 9.25
CA ASP A 277 2.79 -10.05 7.99
C ASP A 277 3.80 -9.99 6.82
N VAL A 278 4.71 -9.01 6.84
CA VAL A 278 5.76 -8.82 5.83
C VAL A 278 6.78 -9.95 5.89
N GLU A 279 7.29 -10.29 7.08
CA GLU A 279 8.22 -11.41 7.28
C GLU A 279 7.61 -12.73 6.79
N SER A 280 6.32 -12.97 7.08
CA SER A 280 5.62 -14.15 6.59
C SER A 280 5.54 -14.19 5.06
N LEU A 281 5.24 -13.06 4.42
CA LEU A 281 5.20 -12.94 2.97
C LEU A 281 6.59 -13.13 2.34
N TYR A 282 7.63 -12.55 2.93
CA TYR A 282 9.01 -12.70 2.49
C TYR A 282 9.47 -14.16 2.56
N ASN A 283 9.27 -14.82 3.71
CA ASN A 283 9.64 -16.23 3.89
C ASN A 283 8.86 -17.18 2.96
N LYS A 284 7.64 -16.80 2.54
CA LYS A 284 6.85 -17.57 1.57
C LYS A 284 7.45 -17.53 0.16
N GLY A 285 8.08 -16.41 -0.20
CA GLY A 285 8.58 -16.15 -1.55
C GLY A 285 7.48 -15.98 -2.60
N PHE A 286 7.86 -15.97 -3.89
CA PHE A 286 6.97 -15.96 -5.04
C PHE A 286 7.17 -17.18 -5.94
N ASN A 287 6.19 -17.44 -6.81
CA ASN A 287 6.30 -18.46 -7.84
C ASN A 287 6.87 -17.82 -9.12
N ASP A 288 8.04 -18.29 -9.56
CA ASP A 288 8.67 -17.84 -10.79
C ASP A 288 8.08 -18.62 -11.98
N ILE A 289 6.89 -18.17 -12.33
CA ILE A 289 6.21 -18.52 -13.57
C ILE A 289 6.22 -17.29 -14.48
N THR A 290 5.98 -17.49 -15.78
CA THR A 290 5.78 -16.36 -16.71
C THR A 290 4.65 -15.47 -16.23
N CYS A 291 4.77 -14.15 -16.45
CA CYS A 291 3.73 -13.16 -16.16
C CYS A 291 2.34 -13.67 -16.57
N GLN A 292 1.41 -13.71 -15.62
CA GLN A 292 0.00 -13.95 -15.87
C GLN A 292 -0.81 -12.76 -15.39
N LEU A 293 -1.58 -12.21 -16.32
CA LEU A 293 -2.60 -11.19 -16.05
C LEU A 293 -3.92 -11.87 -15.63
N PRO A 294 -4.87 -11.14 -15.04
CA PRO A 294 -6.08 -11.74 -14.45
C PRO A 294 -6.93 -12.60 -15.40
N ASP A 295 -6.87 -12.33 -16.70
CA ASP A 295 -7.54 -13.10 -17.73
C ASP A 295 -6.81 -14.40 -18.15
N SER A 296 -5.53 -14.54 -17.81
CA SER A 296 -4.65 -15.65 -18.21
C SER A 296 -4.20 -16.54 -17.06
N TRP A 297 -4.79 -16.41 -15.86
CA TRP A 297 -4.48 -17.23 -14.69
C TRP A 297 -4.72 -18.73 -14.96
N THR A 298 -3.62 -19.45 -15.25
CA THR A 298 -3.60 -20.91 -15.36
C THR A 298 -2.82 -21.48 -14.16
N ASP A 299 -3.44 -22.44 -13.47
CA ASP A 299 -2.91 -23.08 -12.26
C ASP A 299 -1.64 -23.91 -12.59
N ASN A 300 -0.45 -23.30 -12.52
CA ASN A 300 0.80 -24.05 -12.56
C ASN A 300 1.79 -23.46 -11.53
N LYS A 301 2.20 -24.28 -10.56
CA LYS A 301 3.10 -23.92 -9.46
C LYS A 301 4.53 -24.36 -9.78
N GLN A 302 5.47 -23.43 -9.90
CA GLN A 302 6.90 -23.69 -9.69
C GLN A 302 7.44 -22.66 -8.69
N ARG A 303 8.02 -23.14 -7.57
CA ARG A 303 8.58 -22.31 -6.49
C ARG A 303 10.10 -22.39 -6.55
N TYR A 304 10.78 -21.25 -6.44
CA TYR A 304 12.25 -21.20 -6.34
C TYR A 304 12.67 -20.88 -4.91
N THR A 305 13.90 -21.27 -4.58
CA THR A 305 14.54 -21.03 -3.29
C THR A 305 15.17 -19.64 -3.30
N MET A 306 14.69 -18.75 -2.44
CA MET A 306 15.25 -17.41 -2.27
C MET A 306 16.47 -17.45 -1.36
N ALA A 307 17.53 -16.74 -1.76
CA ALA A 307 18.66 -16.47 -0.88
C ALA A 307 18.27 -15.37 0.10
N LYS A 308 18.06 -15.74 1.37
CA LYS A 308 17.74 -14.84 2.47
C LYS A 308 18.92 -13.88 2.72
N VAL A 309 18.72 -12.59 2.50
CA VAL A 309 19.70 -11.56 2.87
C VAL A 309 19.22 -10.93 4.17
N ASN A 310 19.70 -11.48 5.30
CA ASN A 310 19.53 -10.81 6.58
C ASN A 310 20.55 -9.66 6.68
N LEU A 311 20.11 -8.45 7.01
CA LEU A 311 20.97 -7.29 7.33
C LEU A 311 22.06 -7.61 8.39
N TYR A 312 21.80 -8.60 9.25
CA TYR A 312 22.75 -9.06 10.26
C TYR A 312 23.98 -9.80 9.69
N ASN A 313 23.88 -10.35 8.46
CA ASN A 313 24.96 -11.11 7.85
C ASN A 313 26.00 -10.23 7.14
N GLU A 314 25.67 -8.98 6.81
CA GLU A 314 26.63 -8.07 6.15
C GLU A 314 27.57 -7.38 7.14
N THR A 315 27.18 -7.25 8.42
CA THR A 315 28.07 -6.69 9.46
C THR A 315 29.21 -7.63 9.86
N GLN A 316 29.19 -8.90 9.45
CA GLN A 316 30.30 -9.84 9.69
C GLN A 316 31.25 -10.03 8.50
N GLN A 317 31.03 -9.31 7.38
CA GLN A 317 31.96 -9.34 6.24
C GLN A 317 32.98 -8.19 6.25
N LEU A 318 33.07 -7.45 7.36
CA LEU A 318 33.99 -6.34 7.56
C LEU A 318 35.09 -6.60 8.61
N ASP A 319 35.26 -7.86 9.06
CA ASP A 319 36.40 -8.28 9.88
C ASP A 319 37.36 -9.22 9.13
#